data_AF-A0A3M6TIV7-F1
#
_entry.id   AF-A0A3M6TIV7-F1
#
_cell.length_a   1.000
_cell.length_b   1.000
_cell.length_c   1.000
_cell.angle_alpha   90.00
_cell.angle_beta   90.00
_cell.angle_gamma   90.00
#
_symmetry.space_group_name_H-M   'P 1'
#
loop_
_entity.id
_entity.type
_entity.pdbx_description
1 polymer ?
#
loop_
_entity_poly.entity_id
_entity_poly.type
_entity_poly.pdbx_seq_one_letter_code
_entity_poly.pdbx_strand_id
1 'polypeptide(L)'
;MEFEKVIRKDKRSPSLLSYFKPDSHFAGNVSTLFNDPNSEIIRNRAKESKFIQGMAKGSLDPDVYGGYMVQDAAYCFNAVDSYERAAEKVQQVGKPEFSLLYRTQSESFKRYNHDFLQKWRLRNSDSVAMGPAAATYVGYERALSQNDPKYLCIAILPCTMLWPWIAGQLIASVEKNNPYYV
;
A
#
# COMPACT_ATOMS: atom_id res chain seq x y z
N MET A 1 0.76 4.37 -13.74
CA MET A 1 -0.72 4.35 -13.85
C MET A 1 -1.27 4.42 -12.43
N GLU A 2 -1.91 5.53 -12.07
CA GLU A 2 -2.88 5.73 -10.98
C GLU A 2 -2.50 5.89 -9.50
N PHE A 3 -1.25 5.74 -9.05
CA PHE A 3 -0.91 6.32 -7.72
C PHE A 3 -1.05 7.86 -7.76
N GLU A 4 -0.64 8.51 -8.85
CA GLU A 4 -0.82 9.96 -9.02
C GLU A 4 -2.23 10.39 -9.46
N LYS A 5 -3.00 9.56 -10.19
CA LYS A 5 -4.34 9.99 -10.65
C LYS A 5 -5.36 10.01 -9.51
N VAL A 6 -5.23 9.13 -8.52
CA VAL A 6 -5.99 9.21 -7.25
C VAL A 6 -5.56 10.42 -6.42
N ILE A 7 -4.32 10.91 -6.56
CA ILE A 7 -3.82 12.09 -5.84
C ILE A 7 -4.14 13.41 -6.57
N ARG A 8 -4.26 13.42 -7.92
CA ARG A 8 -4.34 14.64 -8.74
C ARG A 8 -5.71 14.94 -9.37
N LYS A 9 -6.69 14.04 -9.36
CA LYS A 9 -7.95 14.24 -10.13
C LYS A 9 -9.23 14.53 -9.35
N ASP A 10 -9.14 15.09 -8.15
CA ASP A 10 -10.28 15.80 -7.61
C ASP A 10 -9.84 17.04 -6.82
N LYS A 11 -10.15 18.23 -7.35
CA LYS A 11 -9.99 19.50 -6.61
C LYS A 11 -11.11 19.71 -5.57
N ARG A 12 -12.01 18.74 -5.38
CA ARG A 12 -13.14 18.76 -4.45
C ARG A 12 -13.21 17.53 -3.53
N SER A 13 -12.38 16.51 -3.73
CA SER A 13 -12.19 15.41 -2.77
C SER A 13 -10.86 15.65 -2.06
N PRO A 14 -10.87 15.70 -0.72
CA PRO A 14 -9.63 15.77 0.04
C PRO A 14 -8.78 14.55 -0.35
N SER A 15 -7.56 14.77 -0.86
CA SER A 15 -6.58 13.68 -1.04
C SER A 15 -6.47 12.89 0.27
N LEU A 16 -6.16 11.59 0.22
CA LEU A 16 -5.93 10.81 1.45
C LEU A 16 -4.94 11.52 2.40
N LEU A 17 -3.97 12.27 1.84
CA LEU A 17 -3.06 13.17 2.57
C LEU A 17 -3.76 14.28 3.38
N SER A 18 -4.88 14.82 2.91
CA SER A 18 -5.64 15.86 3.61
C SER A 18 -6.59 15.34 4.69
N TYR A 19 -6.89 14.04 4.71
CA TYR A 19 -7.47 13.36 5.88
C TYR A 19 -6.42 13.10 6.97
N PHE A 20 -5.13 13.18 6.63
CA PHE A 20 -4.00 13.10 7.55
C PHE A 20 -3.33 14.49 7.73
N LYS A 21 -4.13 15.54 7.97
CA LYS A 21 -3.57 16.71 8.66
C LYS A 21 -3.35 16.29 10.11
N PRO A 22 -2.11 16.24 10.61
CA PRO A 22 -1.87 15.92 12.00
C PRO A 22 -2.33 17.12 12.83
N ASP A 23 -3.51 17.02 13.43
CA ASP A 23 -3.84 17.83 14.59
C ASP A 23 -2.83 17.48 15.69
N SER A 24 -2.26 18.52 16.28
CA SER A 24 -1.02 18.56 17.09
C SER A 24 -1.06 17.77 18.40
N HIS A 25 -2.03 16.88 18.59
CA HIS A 25 -2.19 16.07 19.80
C HIS A 25 -2.12 14.54 19.56
N PHE A 26 -1.99 14.09 18.31
CA PHE A 26 -1.68 12.68 17.95
C PHE A 26 -0.37 12.52 17.16
N ALA A 27 0.49 13.54 17.22
CA ALA A 27 1.81 13.61 16.59
C ALA A 27 2.88 12.77 17.32
N GLY A 28 2.53 11.54 17.70
CA GLY A 28 3.47 10.54 18.17
C GLY A 28 3.37 9.27 17.33
N ASN A 29 4.22 9.03 16.34
CA ASN A 29 4.51 9.87 15.19
C ASN A 29 4.73 8.88 14.02
N VAL A 30 3.77 8.74 13.12
CA VAL A 30 3.90 7.92 11.89
C VAL A 30 5.20 8.24 11.13
N SER A 31 5.61 9.51 11.14
CA SER A 31 6.91 9.96 10.62
C SER A 31 8.09 9.45 11.45
N THR A 32 7.98 9.30 12.78
CA THR A 32 9.03 8.68 13.61
C THR A 32 9.19 7.21 13.26
N LEU A 33 8.11 6.44 13.11
CA LEU A 33 8.20 5.04 12.67
C LEU A 33 8.83 4.93 11.29
N PHE A 34 8.43 5.82 10.37
CA PHE A 34 8.97 5.83 9.02
C PHE A 34 10.44 6.25 8.98
N ASN A 35 10.86 7.19 9.84
CA ASN A 35 12.22 7.73 9.94
C ASN A 35 13.12 6.98 10.93
N ASP A 36 12.62 5.93 11.59
CA ASP A 36 13.42 5.08 12.46
C ASP A 36 14.66 4.55 11.69
N PRO A 37 15.84 4.44 12.33
CA PRO A 37 17.04 3.94 11.66
C PRO A 37 16.87 2.58 10.99
N ASN A 38 16.06 1.67 11.56
CA ASN A 38 15.80 0.37 10.93
C ASN A 38 14.92 0.52 9.69
N SER A 39 13.88 1.34 9.77
CA SER A 39 13.03 1.69 8.62
C SER A 39 13.84 2.38 7.52
N GLU A 40 14.86 3.16 7.88
CA GLU A 40 15.75 3.84 6.93
C GLU A 40 16.56 2.89 6.08
N ILE A 41 17.17 1.91 6.73
CA ILE A 41 17.92 0.87 6.05
C ILE A 41 17.01 0.15 5.04
N ILE A 42 15.78 -0.19 5.44
CA ILE A 42 14.83 -0.93 4.60
C ILE A 42 14.33 -0.07 3.43
N ARG A 43 13.88 1.18 3.67
CA ARG A 43 13.35 2.05 2.60
C ARG A 43 14.44 2.44 1.59
N ASN A 44 15.68 2.66 2.04
CA ASN A 44 16.81 2.90 1.13
C ASN A 44 17.14 1.65 0.30
N ARG A 45 17.17 0.46 0.90
CA ARG A 45 17.34 -0.81 0.15
C ARG A 45 16.24 -1.05 -0.88
N ALA A 46 14.99 -0.72 -0.55
CA ALA A 46 13.88 -0.80 -1.49
C ALA A 46 14.08 0.15 -2.68
N LYS A 47 14.44 1.41 -2.41
CA LYS A 47 14.76 2.43 -3.44
C LYS A 47 15.93 2.00 -4.34
N GLU A 48 16.94 1.37 -3.77
CA GLU A 48 18.15 0.92 -4.47
C GLU A 48 17.99 -0.43 -5.18
N SER A 49 16.85 -1.11 -4.97
CA SER A 49 16.60 -2.41 -5.58
C SER A 49 16.65 -2.37 -7.11
N LYS A 50 17.03 -3.50 -7.72
CA LYS A 50 17.03 -3.66 -9.18
C LYS A 50 15.68 -3.34 -9.81
N PHE A 51 14.59 -3.64 -9.11
CA PHE A 51 13.24 -3.34 -9.55
C PHE A 51 13.02 -1.83 -9.69
N ILE A 52 13.22 -1.07 -8.60
CA ILE A 52 12.99 0.38 -8.58
C ILE A 52 13.97 1.12 -9.49
N GLN A 53 15.26 0.76 -9.45
CA GLN A 53 16.26 1.37 -10.32
C GLN A 53 16.04 1.02 -11.80
N GLY A 54 15.56 -0.20 -12.09
CA GLY A 54 15.15 -0.58 -13.44
C GLY A 54 13.98 0.25 -13.94
N MET A 55 12.96 0.48 -13.09
CA MET A 55 11.84 1.37 -13.44
C MET A 55 12.33 2.80 -13.72
N ALA A 56 13.15 3.36 -12.82
CA ALA A 56 13.66 4.73 -12.95
C ALA A 56 14.49 4.93 -14.23
N LYS A 57 15.22 3.91 -14.68
CA LYS A 57 16.04 3.91 -15.90
C LYS A 57 15.29 3.48 -17.16
N GLY A 58 14.07 2.98 -17.04
CA GLY A 58 13.30 2.49 -18.18
C GLY A 58 13.79 1.13 -18.71
N SER A 59 14.57 0.41 -17.91
CA SER A 59 15.24 -0.84 -18.30
C SER A 59 14.71 -2.06 -17.56
N LEU A 60 13.67 -1.91 -16.72
CA LEU A 60 13.04 -3.05 -16.06
C LEU A 60 12.40 -3.94 -17.12
N ASP A 61 12.53 -5.25 -16.94
CA ASP A 61 11.86 -6.24 -17.77
C ASP A 61 10.32 -6.12 -17.58
N PRO A 62 9.54 -5.93 -18.66
CA PRO A 62 8.09 -5.89 -18.59
C PRO A 62 7.45 -7.12 -17.91
N ASP A 63 8.04 -8.31 -18.03
CA ASP A 63 7.54 -9.52 -17.37
C ASP A 63 7.74 -9.46 -15.85
N VAL A 64 8.87 -8.89 -15.41
CA VAL A 64 9.12 -8.64 -13.98
C VAL A 64 8.15 -7.60 -13.44
N TYR A 65 7.90 -6.53 -14.19
CA TYR A 65 6.89 -5.53 -13.82
C TYR A 65 5.50 -6.16 -13.74
N GLY A 66 5.08 -6.90 -14.76
CA GLY A 66 3.78 -7.57 -14.81
C GLY A 66 3.59 -8.57 -13.68
N GLY A 67 4.59 -9.43 -13.44
CA GLY A 67 4.58 -10.39 -12.34
C GLY A 67 4.51 -9.74 -10.97
N TYR A 68 5.15 -8.57 -10.79
CA TYR A 68 5.00 -7.76 -9.59
C TYR A 68 3.57 -7.24 -9.43
N MET A 69 3.01 -6.63 -10.48
CA MET A 69 1.66 -6.02 -10.42
C MET A 69 0.57 -7.05 -10.12
N VAL A 70 0.70 -8.27 -10.64
CA VAL A 70 -0.24 -9.37 -10.34
C VAL A 70 -0.14 -9.80 -8.86
N GLN A 71 1.07 -9.85 -8.29
CA GLN A 71 1.24 -10.12 -6.85
C GLN A 71 0.75 -8.97 -5.97
N ASP A 72 0.95 -7.72 -6.39
CA ASP A 72 0.47 -6.51 -5.69
C ASP A 72 -1.07 -6.47 -5.63
N ALA A 73 -1.73 -6.90 -6.72
CA ALA A 73 -3.17 -7.10 -6.73
C ALA A 73 -3.62 -8.14 -5.69
N ALA A 74 -2.95 -9.30 -5.64
CA ALA A 74 -3.24 -10.35 -4.66
C ALA A 74 -3.05 -9.85 -3.22
N TYR A 75 -1.99 -9.08 -2.96
CA TYR A 75 -1.78 -8.40 -1.68
C TYR A 75 -2.96 -7.48 -1.34
N CYS A 76 -3.34 -6.58 -2.26
CA CYS A 76 -4.41 -5.62 -2.03
C CYS A 76 -5.80 -6.28 -1.87
N PHE A 77 -6.07 -7.42 -2.52
CA PHE A 77 -7.27 -8.22 -2.25
C PHE A 77 -7.28 -8.79 -0.83
N ASN A 78 -6.14 -9.32 -0.35
CA ASN A 78 -6.04 -9.87 0.99
C ASN A 78 -6.04 -8.81 2.10
N ALA A 79 -5.58 -7.59 1.80
CA ALA A 79 -5.68 -6.45 2.71
C ALA A 79 -7.14 -6.10 3.04
N VAL A 80 -8.06 -6.24 2.06
CA VAL A 80 -9.51 -6.07 2.28
C VAL A 80 -10.02 -7.05 3.35
N ASP A 81 -9.74 -8.35 3.19
CA ASP A 81 -10.16 -9.38 4.15
C ASP A 81 -9.54 -9.14 5.55
N SER A 82 -8.26 -8.75 5.61
CA SER A 82 -7.59 -8.43 6.87
C SER A 82 -8.24 -7.26 7.59
N TYR A 83 -8.59 -6.18 6.87
CA TYR A 83 -9.29 -5.05 7.46
C TYR A 83 -10.71 -5.39 7.91
N GLU A 84 -11.46 -6.16 7.14
CA GLU A 84 -12.83 -6.58 7.51
C GLU A 84 -12.84 -7.43 8.78
N ARG A 85 -11.94 -8.43 8.86
CA ARG A 85 -11.77 -9.25 10.07
C ARG A 85 -11.38 -8.42 11.28
N ALA A 86 -10.44 -7.50 11.12
CA ALA A 86 -10.03 -6.62 12.20
C ALA A 86 -11.20 -5.74 12.67
N ALA A 87 -12.02 -5.22 11.75
CA ALA A 87 -13.20 -4.43 12.06
C ALA A 87 -14.21 -5.22 12.90
N GLU A 88 -14.52 -6.44 12.50
CA GLU A 88 -15.40 -7.34 13.25
C GLU A 88 -14.85 -7.63 14.65
N LYS A 89 -13.56 -7.94 14.75
CA LYS A 89 -12.91 -8.28 16.02
C LYS A 89 -12.94 -7.11 16.99
N VAL A 90 -12.60 -5.90 16.55
CA VAL A 90 -12.61 -4.72 17.42
C VAL A 90 -14.04 -4.28 17.78
N GLN A 91 -15.01 -4.49 16.88
CA GLN A 91 -16.43 -4.29 17.19
C GLN A 91 -16.89 -5.19 18.35
N GLN A 92 -16.52 -6.48 18.31
CA GLN A 92 -16.90 -7.47 19.35
C GLN A 92 -16.36 -7.11 20.73
N VAL A 93 -15.18 -6.49 20.81
CA VAL A 93 -14.57 -6.06 22.08
C VAL A 93 -14.92 -4.62 22.48
N GLY A 94 -15.97 -4.04 21.87
CA GLY A 94 -16.52 -2.74 22.27
C GLY A 94 -15.70 -1.53 21.82
N LYS A 95 -14.99 -1.63 20.69
CA LYS A 95 -14.19 -0.53 20.09
C LYS A 95 -14.72 -0.10 18.71
N PRO A 96 -15.93 0.49 18.64
CA PRO A 96 -16.61 0.81 17.39
C PRO A 96 -15.86 1.83 16.52
N GLU A 97 -15.08 2.72 17.10
CA GLU A 97 -14.27 3.70 16.39
C GLU A 97 -13.15 3.06 15.55
N PHE A 98 -12.47 2.04 16.09
CA PHE A 98 -11.48 1.26 15.34
C PHE A 98 -12.16 0.40 14.27
N SER A 99 -13.36 -0.10 14.55
CA SER A 99 -14.17 -0.84 13.57
C SER A 99 -14.50 0.04 12.36
N LEU A 100 -14.92 1.28 12.60
CA LEU A 100 -15.18 2.27 11.55
C LEU A 100 -13.90 2.61 10.76
N LEU A 101 -12.78 2.79 11.44
CA LEU A 101 -11.48 3.02 10.80
C LEU A 101 -11.13 1.87 9.84
N TYR A 102 -11.17 0.62 10.30
CA TYR A 102 -10.82 -0.53 9.48
C TYR A 102 -11.78 -0.74 8.31
N ARG A 103 -13.09 -0.52 8.49
CA ARG A 103 -14.04 -0.55 7.36
C ARG A 103 -13.73 0.52 6.33
N THR A 104 -13.37 1.73 6.77
CA THR A 104 -12.98 2.82 5.86
C THR A 104 -11.74 2.45 5.06
N GLN A 105 -10.75 1.82 5.69
CA GLN A 105 -9.55 1.33 5.02
C GLN A 105 -9.88 0.19 4.03
N SER A 106 -10.71 -0.78 4.42
CA SER A 106 -11.19 -1.86 3.54
C SER A 106 -11.83 -1.29 2.27
N GLU A 107 -12.74 -0.32 2.41
CA GLU A 107 -13.38 0.33 1.25
C GLU A 107 -12.38 1.08 0.35
N SER A 108 -11.32 1.65 0.93
CA SER A 108 -10.23 2.24 0.14
C SER A 108 -9.51 1.20 -0.72
N PHE A 109 -9.20 0.04 -0.15
CA PHE A 109 -8.58 -1.06 -0.89
C PHE A 109 -9.53 -1.67 -1.92
N LYS A 110 -10.83 -1.81 -1.63
CA LYS A 110 -11.83 -2.27 -2.62
C LYS A 110 -11.88 -1.36 -3.85
N ARG A 111 -11.90 -0.03 -3.63
CA ARG A 111 -11.86 0.94 -4.73
C ARG A 111 -10.57 0.82 -5.54
N TYR A 112 -9.43 0.69 -4.86
CA TYR A 112 -8.15 0.50 -5.52
C TYR A 112 -8.09 -0.83 -6.32
N ASN A 113 -8.63 -1.90 -5.77
CA ASN A 113 -8.69 -3.22 -6.42
C ASN A 113 -9.52 -3.24 -7.70
N HIS A 114 -10.52 -2.37 -7.82
CA HIS A 114 -11.32 -2.27 -9.04
C HIS A 114 -10.45 -1.97 -10.27
N ASP A 115 -9.39 -1.18 -10.12
CA ASP A 115 -8.44 -0.91 -11.19
C ASP A 115 -7.70 -2.17 -11.64
N PHE A 116 -7.29 -3.03 -10.70
CA PHE A 116 -6.65 -4.30 -11.01
C PHE A 116 -7.58 -5.26 -11.75
N LEU A 117 -8.83 -5.39 -11.30
CA LEU A 117 -9.83 -6.25 -11.94
C LEU A 117 -10.04 -5.85 -13.41
N GLN A 118 -10.12 -4.55 -13.70
CA GLN A 118 -10.37 -4.06 -15.05
C GLN A 118 -9.12 -4.11 -15.95
N LYS A 119 -7.98 -3.61 -15.46
CA LYS A 119 -6.77 -3.43 -16.28
C LYS A 119 -5.99 -4.73 -16.44
N TRP A 120 -5.91 -5.53 -15.38
CA TRP A 120 -5.12 -6.77 -15.34
C TRP A 120 -5.98 -8.03 -15.56
N ARG A 121 -7.29 -7.86 -15.77
CA ARG A 121 -8.25 -8.96 -16.05
C ARG A 121 -8.22 -10.07 -14.99
N LEU A 122 -7.94 -9.71 -13.74
CA LEU A 122 -8.00 -10.61 -12.59
C LEU A 122 -9.45 -10.73 -12.12
N ARG A 123 -9.85 -11.89 -11.57
CA ARG A 123 -11.20 -12.05 -10.99
C ARG A 123 -11.22 -11.77 -9.49
N ASN A 124 -10.19 -12.21 -8.78
CA ASN A 124 -10.03 -12.10 -7.32
C ASN A 124 -8.59 -12.53 -6.92
N SER A 125 -8.30 -12.57 -5.62
CA SER A 125 -7.01 -13.05 -5.08
C SER A 125 -6.67 -14.49 -5.51
N ASP A 126 -7.66 -15.36 -5.63
CA ASP A 126 -7.46 -16.79 -5.98
C ASP A 126 -6.99 -16.96 -7.43
N SER A 127 -7.12 -15.91 -8.24
CA SER A 127 -6.61 -15.86 -9.60
C SER A 127 -5.08 -15.73 -9.66
N VAL A 128 -4.40 -15.59 -8.52
CA VAL A 128 -2.97 -15.31 -8.44
C VAL A 128 -2.27 -16.31 -7.53
N ALA A 129 -1.27 -17.01 -8.07
CA ALA A 129 -0.30 -17.74 -7.27
C ALA A 129 0.70 -16.74 -6.65
N MET A 130 0.55 -16.47 -5.35
CA MET A 130 1.48 -15.58 -4.64
C MET A 130 2.87 -16.20 -4.52
N GLY A 131 3.91 -15.41 -4.76
CA GLY A 131 5.28 -15.79 -4.43
C GLY A 131 5.54 -15.75 -2.91
N PRO A 132 6.67 -16.32 -2.44
CA PRO A 132 6.95 -16.44 -1.01
C PRO A 132 6.94 -15.11 -0.23
N ALA A 133 7.43 -14.03 -0.84
CA ALA A 133 7.47 -12.72 -0.19
C ALA A 133 6.06 -12.13 0.03
N ALA A 134 5.22 -12.14 -1.00
CA ALA A 134 3.84 -11.66 -0.91
C ALA A 134 3.02 -12.52 0.06
N ALA A 135 3.16 -13.85 -0.02
CA ALA A 135 2.48 -14.77 0.88
C ALA A 135 2.88 -14.56 2.35
N THR A 136 4.16 -14.31 2.62
CA THR A 136 4.66 -14.02 3.98
C THR A 136 4.05 -12.73 4.52
N TYR A 137 4.02 -11.67 3.70
CA TYR A 137 3.46 -10.37 4.11
C TYR A 137 1.95 -10.50 4.40
N VAL A 138 1.20 -11.07 3.45
CA VAL A 138 -0.25 -11.32 3.62
C VAL A 138 -0.53 -12.19 4.85
N GLY A 139 0.26 -13.24 5.08
CA GLY A 139 0.14 -14.10 6.25
C GLY A 139 0.34 -13.33 7.57
N TYR A 140 1.31 -12.42 7.61
CA TYR A 140 1.57 -11.57 8.78
C TYR A 140 0.40 -10.61 9.08
N GLU A 141 -0.10 -9.90 8.07
CA GLU A 141 -1.25 -8.99 8.24
C GLU A 141 -2.52 -9.74 8.66
N ARG A 142 -2.76 -10.92 8.07
CA ARG A 142 -3.88 -11.79 8.44
C ARG A 142 -3.77 -12.25 9.89
N ALA A 143 -2.60 -12.67 10.35
CA ALA A 143 -2.38 -13.06 11.74
C ALA A 143 -2.67 -11.89 12.71
N LEU A 144 -2.24 -10.68 12.36
CA LEU A 144 -2.55 -9.48 13.15
C LEU A 144 -4.04 -9.18 13.18
N SER A 145 -4.74 -9.26 12.05
CA SER A 145 -6.20 -8.99 12.00
C SER A 145 -7.00 -9.86 12.96
N GLN A 146 -6.54 -11.08 13.22
CA GLN A 146 -7.21 -12.08 14.05
C GLN A 146 -6.80 -11.98 15.53
N ASN A 147 -5.50 -11.84 15.78
CA ASN A 147 -4.92 -11.99 17.10
C ASN A 147 -4.70 -10.64 17.79
N ASP A 148 -4.22 -9.62 17.05
CA ASP A 148 -3.87 -8.31 17.58
C ASP A 148 -4.24 -7.18 16.61
N PRO A 149 -5.55 -6.97 16.33
CA PRO A 149 -6.00 -6.07 15.27
C PRO A 149 -5.51 -4.63 15.45
N LYS A 150 -5.25 -4.21 16.70
CA LYS A 150 -4.68 -2.89 17.04
C LYS A 150 -3.37 -2.56 16.32
N TYR A 151 -2.59 -3.56 15.91
CA TYR A 151 -1.33 -3.37 15.19
C TYR A 151 -1.47 -3.43 13.67
N LEU A 152 -2.64 -3.80 13.13
CA LEU A 152 -2.83 -3.98 11.68
C LEU A 152 -2.53 -2.70 10.89
N CYS A 153 -3.04 -1.55 11.33
CA CYS A 153 -2.76 -0.27 10.67
C CYS A 153 -1.26 0.06 10.67
N ILE A 154 -0.52 -0.32 11.72
CA ILE A 154 0.93 -0.09 11.80
C ILE A 154 1.66 -1.03 10.83
N ALA A 155 1.20 -2.27 10.66
CA ALA A 155 1.80 -3.25 9.75
C ALA A 155 1.62 -2.90 8.26
N ILE A 156 0.50 -2.26 7.90
CA ILE A 156 0.19 -1.83 6.52
C ILE A 156 0.80 -0.46 6.19
N LEU A 157 1.08 0.36 7.21
CA LEU A 157 1.61 1.72 7.07
C LEU A 157 2.85 1.84 6.16
N PRO A 158 3.85 0.93 6.17
CA PRO A 158 4.98 1.01 5.26
C PRO A 158 4.56 1.06 3.79
N CYS A 159 3.53 0.30 3.39
CA CYS A 159 3.05 0.29 2.01
C CYS A 159 2.56 1.70 1.60
N THR A 160 1.72 2.34 2.41
CA THR A 160 1.14 3.65 2.07
C THR A 160 2.17 4.79 2.07
N MET A 161 3.27 4.65 2.82
CA MET A 161 4.33 5.67 2.91
C MET A 161 5.49 5.46 1.94
N LEU A 162 5.86 4.21 1.65
CA LEU A 162 7.05 3.89 0.87
C LEU A 162 6.90 4.31 -0.59
N TRP A 163 5.76 4.02 -1.23
CA TRP A 163 5.57 4.32 -2.65
C TRP A 163 5.65 5.84 -2.95
N PRO A 164 4.92 6.72 -2.23
CA PRO A 164 5.06 8.16 -2.45
C PRO A 164 6.46 8.68 -2.14
N TRP A 165 7.12 8.13 -1.11
CA TRP A 165 8.48 8.54 -0.77
C TRP A 165 9.47 8.17 -1.88
N ILE A 166 9.47 6.93 -2.37
CA ILE A 166 10.34 6.50 -3.48
C ILE A 166 10.09 7.36 -4.72
N ALA A 167 8.82 7.59 -5.07
CA ALA A 167 8.47 8.44 -6.20
C ALA A 167 9.05 9.85 -6.03
N GLY A 168 8.88 10.47 -4.85
CA GLY A 168 9.45 11.79 -4.55
C GLY A 168 10.99 11.85 -4.62
N GLN A 169 11.68 10.75 -4.33
CA GLN A 169 13.14 10.67 -4.42
C GLN A 169 13.65 10.58 -5.87
N LEU A 170 12.87 10.00 -6.78
CA LEU A 170 13.36 9.60 -8.10
C LEU A 170 12.71 10.37 -9.25
N ILE A 171 11.50 10.91 -9.09
CA ILE A 171 10.72 11.45 -10.21
C ILE A 171 11.43 12.53 -11.02
N ALA A 172 12.29 13.33 -10.36
CA ALA A 172 13.06 14.38 -11.01
C ALA A 172 14.16 13.84 -11.95
N SER A 173 14.61 12.59 -11.78
CA SER A 173 15.64 11.96 -12.61
C SER A 173 15.07 11.01 -13.67
N VAL A 174 13.75 10.79 -13.71
CA VAL A 174 13.11 9.92 -14.71
C VAL A 174 12.84 10.69 -15.99
N GLU A 175 13.39 10.22 -17.11
CA GLU A 175 13.16 10.82 -18.44
C GLU A 175 11.71 10.67 -18.89
N LYS A 176 11.18 11.66 -19.64
CA LYS A 176 9.78 11.66 -20.10
C LYS A 176 9.44 10.56 -21.10
N ASN A 177 10.43 10.04 -21.82
CA ASN A 177 10.30 8.93 -22.77
C ASN A 177 10.46 7.55 -22.10
N ASN A 178 10.70 7.51 -20.79
CA ASN A 178 10.82 6.26 -20.05
C ASN A 178 9.48 5.49 -20.11
N PRO A 179 9.47 4.18 -20.42
CA PRO A 179 8.24 3.38 -20.52
C PRO A 179 7.42 3.31 -19.22
N TYR A 180 8.03 3.62 -18.08
CA TYR A 180 7.40 3.70 -16.77
C TYR A 180 7.11 5.14 -16.32
N TYR A 181 7.33 6.14 -17.17
CA TYR A 181 6.95 7.54 -16.92
C TYR A 181 5.43 7.71 -17.10
N VAL A 182 4.74 8.22 -16.08
CA VAL A 182 3.26 8.30 -16.02
C VAL A 182 2.75 9.58 -15.43
#